data_AF-A0A1I7VLR3-F1
#
_entry.id   AF-A0A1I7VLR3-F1
#
_cell.length_a   1.000
_cell.length_b   1.000
_cell.length_c   1.000
_cell.angle_alpha   90.00
_cell.angle_beta   90.00
_cell.angle_gamma   90.00
#
_symmetry.space_group_name_H-M   'P 1'
#
loop_
_entity.id
_entity.type
_entity.pdbx_description
1 polymer ?
#
loop_
_entity_poly.entity_id
_entity_poly.type
_entity_poly.pdbx_seq_one_letter_code
_entity_poly.pdbx_strand_id
1 'polypeptide(L)'
;EFYEEVNDDEFEIVFVSLDHSEEDLNNYLKESHGDWYHVPFGSSEIEKLKNKYEVAGIPMLIVIKSDGNVITKNGRADVSGKAPPQTLSSWLAAA
;
A
#
# COMPACT_ATOMS: atom_id res chain seq x y z
N GLU A 1 -6.50 -7.32 -9.29
CA GLU A 1 -7.93 -7.09 -8.96
C GLU A 1 -8.22 -5.69 -8.41
N PHE A 2 -8.07 -5.35 -7.11
CA PHE A 2 -8.50 -4.01 -6.61
C PHE A 2 -7.91 -2.83 -7.40
N TYR A 3 -6.59 -2.80 -7.60
CA TYR A 3 -5.91 -1.69 -8.26
C TYR A 3 -6.31 -1.52 -9.73
N GLU A 4 -6.41 -2.65 -10.44
CA GLU A 4 -6.83 -2.68 -11.85
C GLU A 4 -8.33 -2.37 -12.00
N GLU A 5 -9.15 -2.68 -11.00
CA GLU A 5 -10.58 -2.37 -11.02
C GLU A 5 -10.85 -0.90 -10.79
N VAL A 6 -10.10 -0.25 -9.88
CA VAL A 6 -10.24 1.19 -9.67
C VAL A 6 -9.66 2.00 -10.83
N ASN A 7 -8.48 1.61 -11.34
CA ASN A 7 -7.81 2.20 -12.51
C ASN A 7 -7.97 3.72 -12.60
N ASP A 8 -7.49 4.42 -11.57
CA ASP A 8 -7.67 5.85 -11.36
C ASP A 8 -6.30 6.53 -11.22
N ASP A 9 -6.04 7.56 -12.04
CA ASP A 9 -4.77 8.29 -12.09
C ASP A 9 -4.49 9.13 -10.81
N GLU A 10 -5.49 9.34 -9.96
CA GLU A 10 -5.33 10.03 -8.66
C GLU A 10 -4.89 9.09 -7.53
N PHE A 11 -4.73 7.78 -7.80
CA PHE A 11 -4.38 6.76 -6.82
C PHE A 11 -3.19 5.90 -7.25
N GLU A 12 -2.32 5.56 -6.29
CA GLU A 12 -1.17 4.68 -6.52
C GLU A 12 -0.93 3.80 -5.28
N ILE A 13 -0.43 2.58 -5.51
CA ILE A 13 0.02 1.69 -4.45
C ILE A 13 1.55 1.63 -4.47
N VAL A 14 2.16 1.86 -3.30
CA VAL A 14 3.59 1.63 -3.09
C VAL A 14 3.77 0.50 -2.11
N PHE A 15 4.33 -0.62 -2.58
CA PHE A 15 4.66 -1.74 -1.71
C PHE A 15 5.93 -1.48 -0.90
N VAL A 16 5.82 -1.66 0.42
CA VAL A 16 6.95 -1.59 1.34
C VAL A 16 7.18 -2.99 1.88
N SER A 17 8.14 -3.70 1.27
CA SER A 17 8.46 -5.09 1.62
C SER A 17 9.12 -5.18 3.00
N LEU A 18 8.78 -6.24 3.72
CA LEU A 18 9.48 -6.71 4.93
C LEU A 18 10.07 -8.11 4.70
N ASP A 19 10.22 -8.52 3.44
CA ASP A 19 10.87 -9.77 3.05
C ASP A 19 12.34 -9.74 3.46
N HIS A 20 12.93 -10.91 3.69
CA HIS A 20 14.29 -11.02 4.22
C HIS A 20 15.36 -11.08 3.12
N SER A 21 14.96 -11.14 1.85
CA SER A 21 15.87 -11.13 0.71
C SER A 21 15.24 -10.40 -0.49
N GLU A 22 16.10 -9.91 -1.39
CA GLU A 22 15.67 -9.31 -2.65
C GLU A 22 15.00 -10.35 -3.57
N GLU A 23 15.41 -11.62 -3.49
CA GLU A 23 14.81 -12.72 -4.24
C GLU A 23 13.36 -12.96 -3.80
N ASP A 24 13.12 -13.03 -2.48
CA ASP A 24 11.77 -13.20 -1.92
C ASP A 24 10.84 -12.05 -2.34
N LEU A 25 11.33 -10.80 -2.22
CA LEU A 25 10.61 -9.61 -2.68
C LEU A 25 10.25 -9.74 -4.17
N ASN A 26 11.22 -10.07 -5.02
CA ASN A 26 11.02 -10.15 -6.47
C ASN A 26 10.06 -11.27 -6.85
N ASN A 27 10.11 -12.40 -6.17
CA ASN A 27 9.17 -13.51 -6.39
C ASN A 27 7.76 -13.10 -5.97
N TYR A 28 7.60 -12.46 -4.81
CA TYR A 28 6.30 -12.04 -4.32
C TYR A 28 5.66 -10.97 -5.21
N LEU A 29 6.44 -9.99 -5.69
CA LEU A 29 5.99 -9.01 -6.68
C LEU A 29 5.47 -9.68 -7.96
N LYS A 30 6.20 -10.66 -8.50
CA LYS A 30 5.80 -11.35 -9.74
C LYS A 30 4.56 -12.22 -9.58
N GLU A 31 4.39 -12.84 -8.41
CA GLU A 31 3.32 -13.80 -8.17
C GLU A 31 2.00 -13.14 -7.78
N SER A 32 2.06 -12.04 -7.01
CA SER A 32 0.90 -11.54 -6.27
C SER A 32 0.63 -10.05 -6.41
N HIS A 33 1.51 -9.26 -7.03
CA HIS A 33 1.34 -7.81 -7.17
C HIS A 33 0.90 -7.41 -8.58
N GLY A 34 0.13 -6.33 -8.67
CA GLY A 34 -0.13 -5.66 -9.95
C GLY A 34 1.06 -4.79 -10.37
N ASP A 35 0.84 -3.97 -11.39
CA ASP A 35 1.84 -3.02 -11.91
C ASP A 35 1.99 -1.80 -10.98
N TRP A 36 2.45 -2.04 -9.75
CA TRP A 36 2.56 -1.06 -8.66
C TRP A 36 4.03 -0.75 -8.40
N TYR A 37 4.28 0.41 -7.81
CA TYR A 37 5.62 0.71 -7.32
C TYR A 37 5.97 -0.09 -6.07
N HIS A 38 7.27 -0.26 -5.82
CA HIS A 38 7.76 -0.78 -4.57
C HIS A 38 9.01 -0.02 -4.12
N VAL A 39 9.27 -0.05 -2.80
CA VAL A 39 10.53 0.44 -2.26
C VAL A 39 11.62 -0.62 -2.54
N PRO A 40 12.81 -0.23 -3.05
CA PRO A 40 13.89 -1.18 -3.28
C PRO A 40 14.34 -1.89 -1.99
N PHE A 41 14.73 -3.15 -2.13
CA PHE A 41 15.25 -3.95 -1.02
C PHE A 41 16.44 -3.25 -0.33
N GLY A 42 16.51 -3.33 1.00
CA GLY A 42 17.59 -2.73 1.79
C GLY A 42 17.55 -1.20 1.90
N SER A 43 16.56 -0.52 1.31
CA SER A 43 16.41 0.94 1.45
C SER A 43 16.18 1.34 2.91
N SER A 44 16.92 2.37 3.37
CA SER A 44 16.71 2.95 4.70
C SER A 44 15.33 3.57 4.89
N GLU A 45 14.61 3.86 3.80
CA GLU A 45 13.25 4.40 3.85
C GLU A 45 12.24 3.39 4.41
N ILE A 46 12.49 2.08 4.31
CA ILE A 46 11.60 1.03 4.83
C ILE A 46 11.39 1.22 6.34
N GLU A 47 12.49 1.31 7.10
CA GLU A 47 12.42 1.51 8.54
C GLU A 47 11.89 2.90 8.92
N LYS A 48 12.19 3.94 8.13
CA LYS A 48 11.62 5.28 8.35
C LYS A 48 10.10 5.28 8.19
N LEU A 49 9.58 4.65 7.14
CA LEU A 49 8.14 4.54 6.87
C LEU A 49 7.44 3.70 7.95
N LYS A 50 8.03 2.55 8.31
CA LYS A 50 7.54 1.68 9.38
C LYS A 50 7.40 2.45 10.70
N ASN A 51 8.42 3.23 11.07
CA ASN A 51 8.39 4.05 12.28
C ASN A 51 7.41 5.22 12.17
N LYS A 52 7.43 5.96 11.05
CA LYS A 52 6.54 7.12 10.81
C LYS A 52 5.07 6.74 10.93
N TYR A 53 4.70 5.58 10.39
CA TYR A 53 3.32 5.12 10.37
C TYR A 53 3.00 4.09 11.47
N GLU A 54 3.95 3.81 12.36
CA GLU A 54 3.83 2.91 13.51
C GLU A 54 3.36 1.50 13.12
N VAL A 55 3.96 0.92 12.08
CA VAL A 55 3.62 -0.41 11.59
C VAL A 55 4.22 -1.47 12.52
N ALA A 56 3.36 -2.14 13.29
CA ALA A 56 3.75 -3.17 14.25
C ALA A 56 3.55 -4.61 13.75
N GLY A 57 2.80 -4.83 12.66
CA GLY A 57 2.50 -6.16 12.13
C GLY A 57 2.00 -6.11 10.70
N ILE A 58 2.03 -7.26 10.03
CA ILE A 58 1.63 -7.43 8.63
C ILE A 58 0.54 -8.51 8.48
N PRO A 59 -0.28 -8.43 7.40
CA PRO A 59 -0.30 -7.38 6.38
C PRO A 59 -1.01 -6.10 6.85
N MET A 60 -0.49 -4.96 6.40
CA MET A 60 -0.96 -3.61 6.74
C MET A 60 -1.09 -2.77 5.45
N LEU A 61 -2.19 -2.02 5.33
CA LEU A 61 -2.41 -1.07 4.24
C LEU A 61 -2.82 0.26 4.85
N ILE A 62 -1.98 1.28 4.64
CA ILE A 62 -2.17 2.63 5.17
C ILE A 62 -2.40 3.56 3.99
N VAL A 63 -3.50 4.30 4.04
CA VAL A 63 -3.87 5.26 3.01
C VAL A 63 -3.44 6.63 3.48
N ILE A 64 -2.69 7.33 2.63
CA ILE A 64 -2.11 8.63 2.94
C ILE A 64 -2.44 9.64 1.84
N LYS A 65 -2.39 10.92 2.19
CA LYS A 65 -2.38 12.03 1.25
C LYS A 65 -0.99 12.19 0.63
N SER A 66 -0.89 13.01 -0.42
CA SER A 66 0.38 13.33 -1.07
C SER A 66 1.39 14.03 -0.16
N ASP A 67 0.94 14.71 0.91
CA ASP A 67 1.80 15.31 1.94
C ASP A 67 2.29 14.29 2.99
N GLY A 68 1.84 13.03 2.91
CA GLY A 68 2.16 11.95 3.81
C GLY A 68 1.35 11.92 5.12
N ASN A 69 0.28 12.72 5.24
CA ASN A 69 -0.69 12.62 6.32
C ASN A 69 -1.62 11.42 6.11
N VAL A 70 -2.00 10.75 7.21
CA VAL A 70 -2.81 9.53 7.16
C VAL A 70 -4.29 9.85 6.97
N ILE A 71 -4.90 9.21 5.95
CA ILE A 71 -6.35 9.15 5.78
C ILE A 71 -6.91 8.01 6.65
N THR A 72 -6.34 6.81 6.53
CA THR A 72 -6.74 5.65 7.35
C THR A 72 -5.60 4.66 7.53
N LYS A 73 -5.49 4.08 8.73
CA LYS A 73 -4.65 2.89 8.99
C LYS A 73 -5.41 1.57 8.79
N ASN A 74 -6.70 1.61 8.49
CA ASN A 74 -7.57 0.43 8.34
C ASN A 74 -7.79 0.02 6.88
N GLY A 75 -6.90 0.43 5.96
CA GLY A 75 -7.08 0.22 4.52
C GLY A 75 -7.30 -1.25 4.16
N ARG A 76 -6.67 -2.19 4.87
CA ARG A 76 -6.88 -3.64 4.67
C ARG A 76 -8.35 -4.02 4.87
N ALA A 77 -8.97 -3.53 5.94
CA ALA A 77 -10.37 -3.81 6.24
C ALA A 77 -11.28 -3.19 5.18
N ASP A 78 -11.00 -1.96 4.76
CA ASP A 78 -11.75 -1.26 3.72
C ASP A 78 -11.74 -2.03 2.39
N VAL A 79 -10.57 -2.47 1.92
CA VAL A 79 -10.43 -3.26 0.68
C VAL A 79 -11.19 -4.59 0.77
N SER A 80 -11.14 -5.26 1.92
CA SER A 80 -11.82 -6.56 2.10
C SER A 80 -13.33 -6.47 2.33
N GLY A 81 -13.84 -5.30 2.74
CA GLY A 81 -15.20 -5.13 3.24
C GLY A 81 -16.15 -4.35 2.34
N LYS A 82 -15.64 -3.69 1.29
CA LYS A 82 -16.41 -2.81 0.38
C LYS A 82 -15.95 -3.02 -1.06
N ALA A 83 -16.80 -2.67 -2.02
CA ALA A 83 -16.44 -2.74 -3.43
C ALA A 83 -15.32 -1.72 -3.75
N PRO A 84 -14.36 -2.05 -4.63
CA PRO A 84 -13.19 -1.21 -4.91
C PRO A 84 -13.51 0.26 -5.26
N PRO A 85 -14.48 0.57 -6.13
CA PRO A 85 -14.79 1.97 -6.46
C PRO A 85 -15.35 2.77 -5.26
N GLN A 86 -16.12 2.10 -4.39
CA GLN A 86 -16.69 2.73 -3.19
C GLN A 86 -15.60 2.99 -2.16
N THR A 87 -14.66 2.05 -2.00
CA THR A 87 -13.50 2.20 -1.15
C THR A 87 -12.65 3.39 -1.59
N LEU A 88 -12.26 3.46 -2.86
CA LEU A 88 -11.45 4.54 -3.38
C LEU A 88 -12.16 5.90 -3.24
N SER A 89 -13.45 5.98 -3.61
CA SER A 89 -14.23 7.22 -3.47
C SER A 89 -14.23 7.74 -2.03
N SER A 90 -14.32 6.85 -1.03
CA SER A 90 -14.26 7.24 0.38
C SER A 90 -12.89 7.76 0.82
N TRP A 91 -11.82 7.24 0.24
CA TRP A 91 -10.46 7.69 0.52
C TRP A 91 -10.17 9.04 -0.15
N LEU A 92 -10.55 9.21 -1.41
CA LEU A 92 -10.39 10.47 -2.14
C LEU A 92 -11.20 11.61 -1.52
N ALA A 93 -12.41 11.34 -1.02
CA ALA A 93 -13.22 12.35 -0.33
C ALA A 93 -12.61 12.83 1.01
N ALA A 94 -11.68 12.07 1.57
CA ALA A 94 -10.96 12.40 2.81
C ALA A 94 -9.55 12.97 2.57
N ALA A 95 -9.07 12.93 1.32
CA ALA A 95 -7.81 13.52 0.86
C ALA A 95 -7.86 15.05 0.85
#